data_AF-A0A7S3XTQ1-F1
#
_entry.id   AF-A0A7S3XTQ1-F1
#
_cell.length_a   1.000
_cell.length_b   1.000
_cell.length_c   1.000
_cell.angle_alpha   90.00
_cell.angle_beta   90.00
_cell.angle_gamma   90.00
#
_symmetry.space_group_name_H-M   'P 1'
#
loop_
_entity.id
_entity.type
_entity.pdbx_description
1 polymer ?
#
loop_
_entity_poly.entity_id
_entity_poly.type
_entity_poly.pdbx_seq_one_letter_code
_entity_poly.pdbx_strand_id
1 'polypeptide(L)'
;SNLPLHIFLQTVVAFDSVDDESQLEVATVRTAGRDSRIITPREWDFDANPPYSYWMYYVAANLRALNALRARRGLSVFAFRPHCGEAGDPGHLAACFLAADQVNHGILLRKAPGLHYLYYLAQIGLAVSPLSNNKLFLDYNKNPFPRYFAQGLNVSLSTDDPLMLHGTKDPLIEEYCVASQVWKLTATDMCEIARNSVLQSGWEPRFKEHFLGKNYQEQNDIRQTNVPDIRVAYRKEQLHNEIEFVKSEGHEAGNLLTAS
;
A
#
# COMPACT_ATOMS: atom_id res chain seq x y z
N SER A 1 -3.78 -5.78 32.25
CA SER A 1 -5.05 -5.37 32.89
C SER A 1 -6.28 -5.88 32.13
N ASN A 2 -6.22 -6.16 30.82
CA ASN A 2 -7.34 -6.73 30.07
C ASN A 2 -6.87 -7.94 29.23
N LEU A 3 -7.15 -9.15 29.71
CA LEU A 3 -6.72 -10.40 29.06
C LEU A 3 -7.50 -10.70 27.76
N PRO A 4 -8.84 -10.56 27.70
CA PRO A 4 -9.58 -10.73 26.45
C PRO A 4 -9.07 -9.82 25.32
N LEU A 5 -8.82 -8.55 25.63
CA LEU A 5 -8.24 -7.61 24.67
C LEU A 5 -6.84 -8.05 24.23
N HIS A 6 -6.01 -8.53 25.15
CA HIS A 6 -4.67 -9.01 24.80
C HIS A 6 -4.73 -10.16 23.78
N ILE A 7 -5.61 -11.15 24.01
CA ILE A 7 -5.78 -12.29 23.10
C ILE A 7 -6.26 -11.80 21.73
N PHE A 8 -7.25 -10.91 21.68
CA PHE A 8 -7.70 -10.31 20.41
C PHE A 8 -6.59 -9.56 19.68
N LEU A 9 -5.77 -8.78 20.40
CA LEU A 9 -4.65 -8.06 19.79
C LEU A 9 -3.51 -8.96 19.31
N GLN A 10 -3.52 -10.26 19.60
CA GLN A 10 -2.61 -11.22 18.97
C GLN A 10 -3.06 -11.57 17.54
N THR A 11 -4.34 -11.40 17.21
CA THR A 11 -4.88 -11.66 15.87
C THR A 11 -4.93 -10.42 14.98
N VAL A 12 -4.88 -9.22 15.57
CA VAL A 12 -4.85 -7.95 14.81
C VAL A 12 -3.45 -7.75 14.22
N VAL A 13 -3.40 -7.53 12.91
CA VAL A 13 -2.15 -7.36 12.16
C VAL A 13 -1.93 -5.94 11.63
N ALA A 14 -3.01 -5.17 11.46
CA ALA A 14 -2.94 -3.84 10.90
C ALA A 14 -4.11 -2.95 11.36
N PHE A 15 -3.90 -1.65 11.25
CA PHE A 15 -4.95 -0.63 11.31
C PHE A 15 -5.16 -0.04 9.93
N ASP A 16 -6.43 0.11 9.58
CA ASP A 16 -6.89 0.69 8.33
C ASP A 16 -7.77 1.89 8.67
N SER A 17 -7.62 2.98 7.90
CA SER A 17 -8.39 4.20 8.03
C SER A 17 -9.20 4.35 6.76
N VAL A 18 -10.52 4.52 6.91
CA VAL A 18 -11.49 4.56 5.81
C VAL A 18 -12.37 5.80 5.96
N ASP A 19 -12.75 6.38 4.83
CA ASP A 19 -13.88 7.31 4.67
C ASP A 19 -14.13 7.53 3.16
N ASP A 20 -15.15 8.29 2.78
CA ASP A 20 -15.34 8.76 1.41
C ASP A 20 -14.24 9.79 1.03
N GLU A 21 -13.15 9.30 0.42
CA GLU A 21 -12.01 10.11 -0.01
C GLU A 21 -12.39 11.25 -0.99
N SER A 22 -13.56 11.19 -1.62
CA SER A 22 -14.00 12.22 -2.58
C SER A 22 -14.51 13.50 -1.91
N GLN A 23 -14.78 13.47 -0.61
CA GLN A 23 -15.25 14.63 0.13
C GLN A 23 -14.23 15.76 0.12
N LEU A 24 -14.72 16.98 -0.03
CA LEU A 24 -13.85 18.16 -0.02
C LEU A 24 -13.30 18.39 1.38
N GLU A 25 -11.97 18.37 1.49
CA GLU A 25 -11.30 18.69 2.73
C GLU A 25 -11.20 20.19 2.94
N VAL A 26 -11.52 20.63 4.15
CA VAL A 26 -11.18 22.00 4.56
C VAL A 26 -9.67 22.04 4.73
N ALA A 27 -8.99 22.73 3.80
CA ALA A 27 -7.55 22.97 3.87
C ALA A 27 -7.21 23.84 5.08
N THR A 28 -7.17 23.24 6.26
CA THR A 28 -6.84 23.93 7.53
C THR A 28 -5.37 24.34 7.62
N VAL A 29 -4.56 23.99 6.61
CA VAL A 29 -3.17 24.46 6.45
C VAL A 29 -3.07 25.69 5.53
N ARG A 30 -4.18 26.18 4.94
CA ARG A 30 -4.19 27.41 4.11
C ARG A 30 -4.42 28.70 4.90
N THR A 31 -4.04 28.76 6.18
CA THR A 31 -3.61 30.04 6.76
C THR A 31 -2.24 30.38 6.19
N ALA A 32 -2.26 30.92 4.97
CA ALA A 32 -1.13 31.53 4.28
C ALA A 32 -0.65 32.77 5.05
N GLY A 33 0.08 32.54 6.13
CA GLY A 33 0.79 33.52 6.94
C GLY A 33 1.93 32.81 7.65
N ARG A 34 3.07 33.48 7.82
CA ARG A 34 4.35 32.93 8.28
C ARG A 34 4.36 32.33 9.72
N ASP A 35 3.19 32.07 10.30
CA ASP A 35 2.94 31.50 11.64
C ASP A 35 1.85 30.39 11.61
N SER A 36 1.90 29.49 10.62
CA SER A 36 0.96 28.36 10.55
C SER A 36 1.28 27.27 11.58
N ARG A 37 0.92 27.51 12.84
CA ARG A 37 0.95 26.45 13.87
C ARG A 37 -0.03 25.35 13.47
N ILE A 38 0.46 24.11 13.37
CA ILE A 38 -0.39 22.92 13.20
C ILE A 38 -1.27 22.78 14.45
N ILE A 39 -2.59 22.75 14.27
CA ILE A 39 -3.58 22.60 15.34
C ILE A 39 -3.48 21.18 15.92
N THR A 40 -3.33 21.03 17.24
CA THR A 40 -3.23 19.69 17.85
C THR A 40 -4.61 19.03 18.01
N PRO A 41 -4.71 17.69 18.20
CA PRO A 41 -6.01 17.03 18.23
C PRO A 41 -6.88 17.46 19.43
N ARG A 42 -6.24 18.00 20.48
CA ARG A 42 -6.92 18.57 21.65
C ARG A 42 -7.47 19.97 21.39
N GLU A 43 -6.91 20.67 20.42
CA GLU A 43 -7.26 22.03 20.03
C GLU A 43 -8.19 22.05 18.80
N TRP A 44 -8.49 20.89 18.21
CA TRP A 44 -9.43 20.80 17.10
C TRP A 44 -10.86 20.79 17.63
N ASP A 45 -11.49 21.96 17.63
CA ASP A 45 -12.86 22.19 18.07
C ASP A 45 -13.79 22.66 16.92
N PHE A 46 -13.31 22.56 15.66
CA PHE A 46 -14.10 22.88 14.48
C PHE A 46 -15.12 21.78 14.16
N ASP A 47 -16.27 22.18 13.61
CA ASP A 47 -17.30 21.25 13.11
C ASP A 47 -16.84 20.42 11.90
N ALA A 48 -15.81 20.89 11.19
CA ALA A 48 -15.26 20.19 10.03
C ALA A 48 -14.38 19.00 10.42
N ASN A 49 -14.47 17.91 9.64
CA ASN A 49 -13.56 16.77 9.76
C ASN A 49 -12.10 17.23 9.46
N PRO A 50 -11.10 16.82 10.27
CA PRO A 50 -9.71 17.06 9.92
C PRO A 50 -9.34 16.51 8.54
N PRO A 51 -8.41 17.17 7.82
CA PRO A 51 -7.99 16.70 6.50
C PRO A 51 -7.30 15.34 6.59
N TYR A 52 -7.32 14.55 5.52
CA TYR A 52 -6.81 13.17 5.52
C TYR A 52 -5.36 13.07 6.02
N SER A 53 -4.49 14.00 5.59
CA SER A 53 -3.10 14.05 6.05
C SER A 53 -2.95 14.18 7.57
N TYR A 54 -3.91 14.84 8.23
CA TYR A 54 -3.97 14.97 9.68
C TYR A 54 -4.22 13.62 10.34
N TRP A 55 -5.23 12.90 9.84
CA TRP A 55 -5.55 11.55 10.30
C TRP A 55 -4.36 10.62 10.11
N MET A 56 -3.75 10.60 8.92
CA MET A 56 -2.59 9.76 8.63
C MET A 56 -1.43 10.04 9.60
N TYR A 57 -1.13 11.32 9.86
CA TYR A 57 -0.05 11.70 10.75
C TYR A 57 -0.27 11.22 12.18
N TYR A 58 -1.41 11.57 12.81
CA TYR A 58 -1.63 11.25 14.22
C TYR A 58 -1.87 9.76 14.46
N VAL A 59 -2.52 9.06 13.53
CA VAL A 59 -2.66 7.60 13.59
C VAL A 59 -1.28 6.95 13.49
N ALA A 60 -0.47 7.30 12.48
CA ALA A 60 0.87 6.74 12.32
C ALA A 60 1.80 7.07 13.49
N ALA A 61 1.78 8.31 14.01
CA ALA A 61 2.60 8.72 15.14
C ALA A 61 2.26 7.90 16.41
N ASN A 62 0.96 7.75 16.71
CA ASN A 62 0.49 6.97 17.85
C ASN A 62 0.81 5.48 17.69
N LEU A 63 0.59 4.92 16.49
CA LEU A 63 0.91 3.52 16.20
C LEU A 63 2.41 3.25 16.32
N ARG A 64 3.27 4.15 15.82
CA ARG A 64 4.73 4.01 15.96
C ARG A 64 5.17 4.01 17.43
N ALA A 65 4.65 4.94 18.24
CA ALA A 65 4.94 4.97 19.67
C ALA A 65 4.46 3.70 20.40
N LEU A 66 3.25 3.25 20.08
CA LEU A 66 2.67 2.02 20.64
C LEU A 66 3.47 0.78 20.21
N ASN A 67 3.80 0.65 18.93
CA ASN A 67 4.57 -0.46 18.40
C ASN A 67 5.96 -0.52 19.02
N ALA A 68 6.62 0.62 19.23
CA ALA A 68 7.91 0.67 19.92
C ALA A 68 7.83 0.16 21.37
N LEU A 69 6.72 0.42 22.08
CA LEU A 69 6.48 -0.14 23.41
C LEU A 69 6.17 -1.64 23.36
N ARG A 70 5.31 -2.07 22.42
CA ARG A 70 4.90 -3.46 22.24
C ARG A 70 6.09 -4.34 21.87
N ALA A 71 6.90 -3.91 20.91
CA ALA A 71 8.12 -4.60 20.49
C ALA A 71 9.12 -4.76 21.64
N ARG A 72 9.35 -3.70 22.44
CA ARG A 72 10.21 -3.76 23.64
C ARG A 72 9.73 -4.75 24.70
N ARG A 73 8.45 -5.14 24.65
CA ARG A 73 7.85 -6.14 25.56
C ARG A 73 7.67 -7.51 24.89
N GLY A 74 8.21 -7.71 23.68
CA GLY A 74 8.07 -8.96 22.94
C GLY A 74 6.62 -9.24 22.47
N LEU A 75 5.81 -8.20 22.31
CA LEU A 75 4.42 -8.31 21.84
C LEU A 75 4.34 -8.09 20.32
N SER A 76 3.28 -8.60 19.69
CA SER A 76 2.98 -8.34 18.27
C SER A 76 2.87 -6.83 18.01
N VAL A 77 3.25 -6.37 16.82
CA VAL A 77 3.09 -4.99 16.36
C VAL A 77 2.06 -4.91 15.25
N PHE A 78 1.56 -3.71 14.96
CA PHE A 78 0.53 -3.49 13.96
C PHE A 78 1.07 -2.67 12.80
N ALA A 79 0.82 -3.11 11.56
CA ALA A 79 1.07 -2.29 10.40
C ALA A 79 0.01 -1.17 10.28
N PHE A 80 0.35 -0.08 9.60
CA PHE A 80 -0.61 0.93 9.17
C PHE A 80 -0.87 0.80 7.66
N ARG A 81 -2.12 0.49 7.30
CA ARG A 81 -2.54 0.14 5.93
C ARG A 81 -3.85 0.84 5.57
N PRO A 82 -3.85 2.17 5.40
CA PRO A 82 -5.06 2.93 5.13
C PRO A 82 -5.59 2.69 3.70
N HIS A 83 -6.89 2.90 3.52
CA HIS A 83 -7.48 3.21 2.23
C HIS A 83 -6.97 4.57 1.77
N CYS A 84 -6.38 4.62 0.57
CA CYS A 84 -5.79 5.84 0.05
C CYS A 84 -5.72 5.85 -1.49
N GLY A 85 -6.10 6.99 -2.07
CA GLY A 85 -5.97 7.25 -3.48
C GLY A 85 -6.93 6.40 -4.31
N GLU A 86 -8.10 6.07 -3.77
CA GLU A 86 -9.23 5.59 -4.57
C GLU A 86 -9.92 6.75 -5.26
N ALA A 87 -10.19 7.81 -4.50
CA ALA A 87 -10.78 9.07 -4.94
C ALA A 87 -10.05 10.25 -4.28
N GLY A 88 -10.60 11.46 -4.38
CA GLY A 88 -10.03 12.62 -3.68
C GLY A 88 -8.75 13.21 -4.27
N ASP A 89 -7.97 13.86 -3.39
CA ASP A 89 -6.74 14.58 -3.72
C ASP A 89 -5.54 13.62 -3.81
N PRO A 90 -4.76 13.60 -4.92
CA PRO A 90 -3.53 12.82 -5.00
C PRO A 90 -2.51 13.07 -3.88
N GLY A 91 -2.58 14.18 -3.17
CA GLY A 91 -1.79 14.49 -1.98
C GLY A 91 -2.00 13.51 -0.82
N HIS A 92 -3.13 12.80 -0.76
CA HIS A 92 -3.35 11.70 0.18
C HIS A 92 -2.26 10.64 0.07
N LEU A 93 -1.90 10.28 -1.17
CA LEU A 93 -0.88 9.28 -1.46
C LEU A 93 0.52 9.73 -1.03
N ALA A 94 0.79 11.04 -1.02
CA ALA A 94 2.04 11.57 -0.48
C ALA A 94 2.11 11.43 1.04
N ALA A 95 1.00 11.69 1.74
CA ALA A 95 0.92 11.49 3.19
C ALA A 95 1.11 10.00 3.55
N CYS A 96 0.41 9.10 2.85
CA CYS A 96 0.54 7.66 3.05
C CYS A 96 1.93 7.12 2.70
N PHE A 97 2.57 7.65 1.66
CA PHE A 97 3.95 7.26 1.32
C PHE A 97 4.93 7.47 2.50
N LEU A 98 4.73 8.54 3.28
CA LEU A 98 5.58 8.87 4.42
C LEU A 98 5.14 8.18 5.73
N ALA A 99 3.85 7.86 5.85
CA ALA A 99 3.24 7.45 7.11
C ALA A 99 2.91 5.95 7.20
N ALA A 100 2.46 5.36 6.09
CA ALA A 100 1.90 4.01 6.04
C ALA A 100 2.93 2.95 5.62
N ASP A 101 2.65 1.70 5.99
CA ASP A 101 3.44 0.54 5.56
C ASP A 101 2.97 0.02 4.18
N GLN A 102 1.67 0.10 3.91
CA GLN A 102 1.01 -0.32 2.66
C GLN A 102 -0.24 0.54 2.43
N VAL A 103 -0.86 0.45 1.26
CA VAL A 103 -2.06 1.20 0.89
C VAL A 103 -3.10 0.27 0.25
N ASN A 104 -4.36 0.47 0.58
CA ASN A 104 -5.49 -0.10 -0.17
C ASN A 104 -5.92 0.88 -1.27
N HIS A 105 -6.19 0.37 -2.48
CA HIS A 105 -6.44 1.05 -3.75
C HIS A 105 -5.24 1.67 -4.45
N GLY A 106 -4.87 2.92 -4.15
CA GLY A 106 -3.77 3.63 -4.82
C GLY A 106 -3.95 3.94 -6.31
N ILE A 107 -5.16 3.82 -6.87
CA ILE A 107 -5.43 3.99 -8.31
C ILE A 107 -5.18 5.43 -8.81
N LEU A 108 -5.18 6.42 -7.91
CA LEU A 108 -4.84 7.80 -8.23
C LEU A 108 -3.35 8.05 -8.44
N LEU A 109 -2.46 7.09 -8.15
CA LEU A 109 -1.03 7.19 -8.52
C LEU A 109 -0.85 7.42 -10.02
N ARG A 110 -1.83 7.04 -10.85
CA ARG A 110 -1.81 7.27 -12.31
C ARG A 110 -1.81 8.76 -12.67
N LYS A 111 -2.23 9.63 -11.75
CA LYS A 111 -2.25 11.09 -11.91
C LYS A 111 -1.00 11.77 -11.33
N ALA A 112 -0.13 11.04 -10.63
CA ALA A 112 1.04 11.58 -9.95
C ALA A 112 2.30 10.77 -10.31
N PRO A 113 2.93 11.02 -11.48
CA PRO A 113 4.06 10.22 -11.96
C PRO A 113 5.24 10.14 -10.99
N GLY A 114 5.56 11.24 -10.29
CA GLY A 114 6.61 11.25 -9.28
C GLY A 114 6.32 10.33 -8.09
N LEU A 115 5.09 10.39 -7.54
CA LEU A 115 4.68 9.48 -6.47
C LEU A 115 4.62 8.04 -6.95
N HIS A 116 4.09 7.78 -8.14
CA HIS A 116 4.08 6.45 -8.74
C HIS A 116 5.48 5.83 -8.76
N TYR A 117 6.48 6.59 -9.18
CA TYR A 117 7.86 6.12 -9.21
C TYR A 117 8.44 5.90 -7.81
N LEU A 118 8.13 6.77 -6.85
CA LEU A 118 8.53 6.57 -5.45
C LEU A 118 7.91 5.31 -4.83
N TYR A 119 6.65 5.02 -5.10
CA TYR A 119 5.99 3.78 -4.65
C TYR A 119 6.62 2.53 -5.27
N TYR A 120 7.06 2.61 -6.53
CA TYR A 120 7.84 1.56 -7.17
C TYR A 120 9.20 1.37 -6.49
N LEU A 121 9.99 2.43 -6.31
CA LEU A 121 11.32 2.33 -5.71
C LEU A 121 11.29 1.83 -4.27
N ALA A 122 10.33 2.33 -3.48
CA ALA A 122 10.13 1.90 -2.10
C ALA A 122 9.40 0.55 -1.96
N GLN A 123 8.88 0.01 -3.08
CA GLN A 123 8.08 -1.21 -3.11
C GLN A 123 6.91 -1.22 -2.11
N ILE A 124 6.25 -0.06 -1.94
CA ILE A 124 5.06 0.05 -1.07
C ILE A 124 3.94 -0.80 -1.68
N GLY A 125 3.38 -1.68 -0.87
CA GLY A 125 2.32 -2.61 -1.27
C GLY A 125 1.01 -1.88 -1.57
N LEU A 126 0.39 -2.23 -2.70
CA LEU A 126 -0.94 -1.77 -3.10
C LEU A 126 -1.88 -2.97 -3.20
N ALA A 127 -2.90 -3.03 -2.35
CA ALA A 127 -4.01 -3.97 -2.48
C ALA A 127 -5.13 -3.32 -3.27
N VAL A 128 -5.37 -3.76 -4.49
CA VAL A 128 -6.30 -3.12 -5.42
C VAL A 128 -7.51 -4.03 -5.63
N SER A 129 -8.71 -3.44 -5.66
CA SER A 129 -9.98 -4.15 -5.87
C SER A 129 -10.65 -3.69 -7.18
N PRO A 130 -10.24 -4.20 -8.35
CA PRO A 130 -10.70 -3.69 -9.65
C PRO A 130 -12.20 -3.77 -9.89
N LEU A 131 -12.89 -4.82 -9.43
CA LEU A 131 -14.35 -4.91 -9.56
C LEU A 131 -15.05 -3.87 -8.69
N SER A 132 -14.53 -3.59 -7.48
CA SER A 132 -15.02 -2.49 -6.64
C SER A 132 -14.87 -1.15 -7.35
N ASN A 133 -13.64 -0.85 -7.78
CA ASN A 133 -13.33 0.39 -8.49
C ASN A 133 -14.24 0.57 -9.72
N ASN A 134 -14.53 -0.51 -10.45
CA ASN A 134 -15.42 -0.48 -11.62
C ASN A 134 -16.87 -0.14 -11.29
N LYS A 135 -17.40 -0.61 -10.16
CA LYS A 135 -18.78 -0.27 -9.79
C LYS A 135 -18.92 1.18 -9.31
N LEU A 136 -17.86 1.76 -8.73
CA LEU A 136 -17.95 3.02 -7.99
C LEU A 136 -17.30 4.22 -8.70
N PHE A 137 -16.09 4.07 -9.26
CA PHE A 137 -15.24 5.22 -9.58
C PHE A 137 -14.61 5.19 -10.98
N LEU A 138 -14.39 4.00 -11.55
CA LEU A 138 -13.51 3.84 -12.69
C LEU A 138 -13.80 2.58 -13.51
N ASP A 139 -14.28 2.75 -14.74
CA ASP A 139 -14.42 1.68 -15.74
C ASP A 139 -13.23 0.70 -15.71
N TYR A 140 -13.54 -0.60 -15.64
CA TYR A 140 -12.60 -1.70 -15.45
C TYR A 140 -11.43 -1.65 -16.45
N ASN A 141 -11.70 -1.32 -17.71
CA ASN A 141 -10.68 -1.25 -18.76
C ASN A 141 -9.70 -0.08 -18.57
N LYS A 142 -10.09 0.92 -17.76
CA LYS A 142 -9.27 2.10 -17.43
C LYS A 142 -8.59 1.96 -16.07
N ASN A 143 -8.77 0.85 -15.37
CA ASN A 143 -8.09 0.58 -14.11
C ASN A 143 -6.56 0.54 -14.35
N PRO A 144 -5.74 1.22 -13.53
CA PRO A 144 -4.30 1.29 -13.76
C PRO A 144 -3.54 0.02 -13.31
N PHE A 145 -4.19 -0.93 -12.64
CA PHE A 145 -3.57 -2.18 -12.16
C PHE A 145 -2.68 -2.89 -13.18
N PRO A 146 -3.11 -3.21 -14.43
CA PRO A 146 -2.26 -3.91 -15.39
C PRO A 146 -0.99 -3.13 -15.72
N ARG A 147 -1.07 -1.80 -15.75
CA ARG A 147 0.09 -0.93 -15.96
C ARG A 147 1.01 -0.94 -14.74
N TYR A 148 0.47 -0.87 -13.53
CA TYR A 148 1.26 -0.92 -12.29
C TYR A 148 2.01 -2.24 -12.16
N PHE A 149 1.31 -3.35 -12.43
CA PHE A 149 1.90 -4.67 -12.44
C PHE A 149 3.00 -4.79 -13.51
N ALA A 150 2.76 -4.31 -14.73
CA ALA A 150 3.76 -4.33 -15.80
C ALA A 150 5.03 -3.55 -15.39
N GLN A 151 4.86 -2.36 -14.79
CA GLN A 151 5.96 -1.51 -14.31
C GLN A 151 6.66 -2.05 -13.05
N GLY A 152 6.15 -3.13 -12.43
CA GLY A 152 6.80 -3.77 -11.28
C GLY A 152 6.48 -3.13 -9.94
N LEU A 153 5.38 -2.37 -9.83
CA LEU A 153 4.87 -1.97 -8.54
C LEU A 153 4.44 -3.21 -7.75
N ASN A 154 4.58 -3.15 -6.43
CA ASN A 154 4.18 -4.20 -5.51
C ASN A 154 2.65 -4.22 -5.37
N VAL A 155 1.96 -4.80 -6.35
CA VAL A 155 0.49 -4.85 -6.39
C VAL A 155 -0.05 -6.24 -6.06
N SER A 156 -1.21 -6.28 -5.42
CA SER A 156 -2.03 -7.47 -5.19
C SER A 156 -3.50 -7.20 -5.52
N LEU A 157 -4.25 -8.26 -5.79
CA LEU A 157 -5.71 -8.20 -5.99
C LEU A 157 -6.45 -8.48 -4.69
N SER A 158 -7.46 -7.68 -4.40
CA SER A 158 -8.37 -7.78 -3.26
C SER A 158 -9.83 -7.65 -3.70
N THR A 159 -10.76 -7.93 -2.80
CA THR A 159 -12.21 -7.99 -3.11
C THR A 159 -13.01 -6.81 -2.60
N ASP A 160 -12.48 -6.03 -1.66
CA ASP A 160 -13.20 -4.95 -0.97
C ASP A 160 -14.45 -5.46 -0.24
N ASP A 161 -15.64 -5.27 -0.80
CA ASP A 161 -16.94 -5.74 -0.30
C ASP A 161 -17.48 -6.97 -1.07
N PRO A 162 -17.01 -8.22 -0.81
CA PRO A 162 -17.49 -9.44 -1.45
C PRO A 162 -19.02 -9.55 -1.55
N LEU A 163 -19.73 -9.23 -0.46
CA LEU A 163 -21.18 -9.38 -0.36
C LEU A 163 -21.94 -8.49 -1.35
N MET A 164 -21.42 -7.28 -1.63
CA MET A 164 -22.07 -6.30 -2.50
C MET A 164 -21.56 -6.39 -3.94
N LEU A 165 -20.31 -6.81 -4.11
CA LEU A 165 -19.58 -6.64 -5.36
C LEU A 165 -19.52 -7.89 -6.22
N HIS A 166 -19.59 -9.08 -5.62
CA HIS A 166 -19.29 -10.34 -6.28
C HIS A 166 -20.54 -11.21 -6.48
N GLY A 167 -20.58 -11.93 -7.60
CA GLY A 167 -21.71 -12.80 -7.95
C GLY A 167 -21.46 -14.28 -7.68
N THR A 168 -20.21 -14.67 -7.40
CA THR A 168 -19.81 -16.07 -7.24
C THR A 168 -19.63 -16.46 -5.78
N LYS A 169 -19.48 -17.78 -5.54
CA LYS A 169 -19.19 -18.32 -4.20
C LYS A 169 -17.77 -18.05 -3.73
N ASP A 170 -16.86 -17.75 -4.66
CA ASP A 170 -15.44 -17.54 -4.40
C ASP A 170 -15.03 -16.14 -4.91
N PRO A 171 -15.36 -15.06 -4.16
CA PRO A 171 -15.21 -13.67 -4.60
C PRO A 171 -13.80 -13.32 -5.09
N LEU A 172 -12.77 -13.75 -4.34
CA LEU A 172 -11.38 -13.48 -4.73
C LEU A 172 -11.00 -14.23 -6.01
N ILE A 173 -11.51 -15.45 -6.23
CA ILE A 173 -11.26 -16.19 -7.46
C ILE A 173 -11.95 -15.50 -8.64
N GLU A 174 -13.13 -14.93 -8.44
CA GLU A 174 -13.81 -14.09 -9.44
C GLU A 174 -12.96 -12.87 -9.85
N GLU A 175 -12.35 -12.15 -8.89
CA GLU A 175 -11.41 -11.06 -9.22
C GLU A 175 -10.26 -11.52 -10.13
N TYR A 176 -9.57 -12.61 -9.76
CA TYR A 176 -8.47 -13.14 -10.56
C TYR A 176 -8.93 -13.62 -11.95
N CYS A 177 -10.10 -14.25 -12.03
CA CYS A 177 -10.68 -14.73 -13.29
C CYS A 177 -10.99 -13.57 -14.23
N VAL A 178 -11.66 -12.51 -13.75
CA VAL A 178 -11.99 -11.33 -14.57
C VAL A 178 -10.71 -10.62 -14.99
N ALA A 179 -9.78 -10.38 -14.06
CA ALA A 179 -8.50 -9.74 -14.34
C ALA A 179 -7.69 -10.49 -15.42
N SER A 180 -7.61 -11.82 -15.31
CA SER A 180 -6.94 -12.66 -16.32
C SER A 180 -7.61 -12.58 -17.69
N GLN A 181 -8.95 -12.65 -17.74
CA GLN A 181 -9.67 -12.62 -19.01
C GLN A 181 -9.60 -11.26 -19.71
N VAL A 182 -9.72 -10.17 -18.95
CA VAL A 182 -9.73 -8.81 -19.50
C VAL A 182 -8.31 -8.33 -19.84
N TRP A 183 -7.37 -8.46 -18.92
CA TRP A 183 -5.99 -7.96 -19.09
C TRP A 183 -5.02 -8.99 -19.68
N LYS A 184 -5.51 -10.18 -20.02
CA LYS A 184 -4.72 -11.27 -20.66
C LYS A 184 -3.53 -11.72 -19.79
N LEU A 185 -3.73 -11.76 -18.47
CA LEU A 185 -2.70 -12.21 -17.54
C LEU A 185 -2.42 -13.70 -17.73
N THR A 186 -1.14 -14.05 -17.83
CA THR A 186 -0.67 -15.42 -17.91
C THR A 186 -0.73 -16.12 -16.55
N ALA A 187 -0.56 -17.44 -16.53
CA ALA A 187 -0.43 -18.20 -15.28
C ALA A 187 0.72 -17.67 -14.41
N THR A 188 1.85 -17.28 -15.01
CA THR A 188 2.97 -16.69 -14.29
C THR A 188 2.59 -15.37 -13.63
N ASP A 189 1.85 -14.52 -14.35
CA ASP A 189 1.42 -13.21 -13.84
C ASP A 189 0.46 -13.38 -12.65
N MET A 190 -0.51 -14.28 -12.76
CA MET A 190 -1.43 -14.59 -11.67
C MET A 190 -0.69 -15.14 -10.44
N CYS A 191 0.27 -16.05 -10.63
CA CYS A 191 1.08 -16.58 -9.53
C CYS A 191 1.97 -15.50 -8.89
N GLU A 192 2.51 -14.56 -9.67
CA GLU A 192 3.29 -13.43 -9.15
C GLU A 192 2.41 -12.50 -8.30
N ILE A 193 1.20 -12.16 -8.76
CA ILE A 193 0.24 -11.34 -8.01
C ILE A 193 -0.16 -12.03 -6.70
N ALA A 194 -0.44 -13.34 -6.75
CA ALA A 194 -0.76 -14.12 -5.56
C ALA A 194 0.43 -14.24 -4.59
N ARG A 195 1.65 -14.40 -5.11
CA ARG A 195 2.88 -14.38 -4.30
C ARG A 195 3.05 -13.04 -3.59
N ASN A 196 2.81 -11.93 -4.30
CA ASN A 196 2.89 -10.59 -3.73
C ASN A 196 1.85 -10.36 -2.62
N SER A 197 0.63 -10.89 -2.75
CA SER A 197 -0.39 -10.77 -1.70
C SER A 197 0.03 -11.45 -0.39
N VAL A 198 0.68 -12.62 -0.46
CA VAL A 198 1.23 -13.29 0.73
C VAL A 198 2.39 -12.50 1.34
N LEU A 199 3.26 -11.90 0.52
CA LEU A 199 4.32 -11.01 1.01
C LEU A 199 3.74 -9.78 1.73
N GLN A 200 2.72 -9.16 1.15
CA GLN A 200 1.99 -8.02 1.71
C GLN A 200 1.19 -8.38 2.97
N SER A 201 0.76 -9.64 3.13
CA SER A 201 -0.06 -10.08 4.26
C SER A 201 0.58 -9.78 5.63
N GLY A 202 -0.27 -9.70 6.66
CA GLY A 202 0.15 -9.55 8.06
C GLY A 202 0.51 -10.86 8.76
N TRP A 203 0.60 -11.98 8.03
CA TRP A 203 0.86 -13.29 8.62
C TRP A 203 2.23 -13.42 9.28
N GLU A 204 2.31 -14.25 10.31
CA GLU A 204 3.58 -14.59 10.95
C GLU A 204 4.53 -15.31 9.98
N PRO A 205 5.87 -15.19 10.18
CA PRO A 205 6.86 -15.77 9.27
C PRO A 205 6.62 -17.25 8.94
N ARG A 206 6.23 -18.07 9.93
CA ARG A 206 5.92 -19.50 9.73
C ARG A 206 4.88 -19.78 8.64
N PHE A 207 3.86 -18.92 8.52
CA PHE A 207 2.83 -19.08 7.50
C PHE A 207 3.35 -18.61 6.15
N LYS A 208 4.09 -17.50 6.12
CA LYS A 208 4.76 -17.06 4.88
C LYS A 208 5.74 -18.11 4.36
N GLU A 209 6.52 -18.74 5.23
CA GLU A 209 7.43 -19.84 4.89
C GLU A 209 6.70 -21.07 4.33
N HIS A 210 5.49 -21.35 4.83
CA HIS A 210 4.66 -22.44 4.35
C HIS A 210 4.13 -22.23 2.92
N PHE A 211 3.84 -20.98 2.55
CA PHE A 211 3.29 -20.62 1.23
C PHE A 211 4.34 -20.19 0.21
N LEU A 212 5.48 -19.64 0.66
CA LEU A 212 6.50 -19.02 -0.20
C LEU A 212 7.85 -19.73 -0.19
N GLY A 213 8.09 -20.63 0.77
CA GLY A 213 9.36 -21.30 0.99
C GLY A 213 10.10 -20.78 2.22
N LYS A 214 10.93 -21.64 2.82
CA LYS A 214 11.64 -21.34 4.09
C LYS A 214 12.48 -20.05 4.07
N ASN A 215 13.06 -19.72 2.91
CA ASN A 215 13.93 -18.55 2.75
C ASN A 215 13.29 -17.50 1.83
N TYR A 216 11.96 -17.33 1.90
CA TYR A 216 11.20 -16.46 0.98
C TYR A 216 11.67 -15.00 0.93
N GLN A 217 12.39 -14.54 1.96
CA GLN A 217 12.99 -13.21 2.02
C GLN A 217 14.19 -13.04 1.07
N GLU A 218 14.91 -14.13 0.79
CA GLU A 218 16.14 -14.12 0.00
C GLU A 218 15.95 -14.73 -1.39
N GLN A 219 15.15 -15.81 -1.44
CA GLN A 219 14.99 -16.65 -2.62
C GLN A 219 13.54 -17.09 -2.81
N ASN A 220 13.18 -17.26 -4.08
CA ASN A 220 11.91 -17.86 -4.48
C ASN A 220 12.00 -19.39 -4.43
N ASP A 221 10.98 -20.07 -3.91
CA ASP A 221 10.81 -21.51 -4.13
C ASP A 221 9.67 -21.73 -5.12
N ILE A 222 10.04 -21.94 -6.40
CA ILE A 222 9.08 -22.16 -7.49
C ILE A 222 8.10 -23.30 -7.21
N ARG A 223 8.47 -24.30 -6.39
CA ARG A 223 7.58 -25.43 -6.07
C ARG A 223 6.42 -25.02 -5.17
N GLN A 224 6.54 -23.89 -4.46
CA GLN A 224 5.48 -23.34 -3.63
C GLN A 224 4.78 -22.17 -4.30
N THR A 225 5.55 -21.28 -4.94
CA THR A 225 5.00 -20.04 -5.52
C THR A 225 4.48 -20.21 -6.93
N ASN A 226 4.98 -21.23 -7.67
CA ASN A 226 4.76 -21.41 -9.10
C ASN A 226 5.16 -20.18 -9.96
N VAL A 227 6.01 -19.31 -9.41
CA VAL A 227 6.60 -18.18 -10.14
C VAL A 227 7.99 -18.60 -10.63
N PRO A 228 8.30 -18.51 -11.93
CA PRO A 228 9.62 -18.82 -12.45
C PRO A 228 10.70 -17.94 -11.82
N ASP A 229 11.84 -18.53 -11.45
CA ASP A 229 12.94 -17.78 -10.81
C ASP A 229 13.46 -16.65 -11.70
N ILE A 230 13.43 -16.83 -13.03
CA ILE A 230 13.79 -15.79 -13.99
C ILE A 230 12.87 -14.56 -13.91
N ARG A 231 11.58 -14.74 -13.59
CA ARG A 231 10.63 -13.64 -13.40
C ARG A 231 11.01 -12.82 -12.17
N VAL A 232 11.31 -13.50 -11.06
CA VAL A 232 11.72 -12.85 -9.80
C VAL A 232 13.07 -12.17 -9.94
N ALA A 233 14.03 -12.83 -10.60
CA ALA A 233 15.35 -12.26 -10.89
C ALA A 233 15.22 -10.99 -11.74
N TYR A 234 14.42 -11.02 -12.81
CA TYR A 234 14.15 -9.84 -13.63
C TYR A 234 13.59 -8.68 -12.80
N ARG A 235 12.57 -8.91 -11.97
CA ARG A 235 12.00 -7.85 -11.11
C ARG A 235 13.05 -7.24 -10.17
N LYS A 236 13.87 -8.08 -9.55
CA LYS A 236 14.92 -7.64 -8.62
C LYS A 236 16.02 -6.85 -9.33
N GLU A 237 16.46 -7.33 -10.50
CA GLU A 237 17.48 -6.67 -11.30
C GLU A 237 17.00 -5.30 -11.79
N GLN A 238 15.77 -5.21 -12.34
CA GLN A 238 15.21 -3.93 -12.78
C GLN A 238 15.07 -2.94 -11.63
N LEU A 239 14.56 -3.37 -10.48
CA LEU A 239 14.46 -2.50 -9.30
C LEU A 239 15.84 -2.02 -8.83
N HIS A 240 16.83 -2.92 -8.81
CA HIS A 240 18.19 -2.55 -8.44
C HIS A 240 18.79 -1.52 -9.40
N ASN A 241 18.64 -1.73 -10.71
CA ASN A 241 19.13 -0.81 -11.74
C ASN A 241 18.52 0.58 -11.60
N GLU A 242 17.20 0.65 -11.35
CA GLU A 242 16.48 1.92 -11.14
C GLU A 242 16.93 2.65 -9.87
N ILE A 243 17.17 1.91 -8.78
CA ILE A 243 17.70 2.48 -7.54
C ILE A 243 19.12 3.02 -7.76
N GLU A 244 19.99 2.28 -8.44
CA GLU A 244 21.35 2.72 -8.73
C GLU A 244 21.36 3.93 -9.67
N PHE A 245 20.47 3.98 -10.66
CA PHE A 245 20.28 5.14 -11.54
C PHE A 245 19.91 6.41 -10.74
N VAL A 246 18.95 6.33 -9.82
CA VAL A 246 18.58 7.48 -8.99
C VAL A 246 19.72 7.92 -8.06
N LYS A 247 20.51 6.97 -7.53
CA LYS A 247 21.68 7.28 -6.70
C LYS A 247 22.80 7.94 -7.50
N SER A 248 23.07 7.49 -8.72
CA SER A 248 24.13 8.07 -9.55
C SER A 248 23.81 9.50 -9.94
N GLU A 249 22.60 9.75 -10.43
CA GLU A 249 22.12 11.09 -10.79
C GLU A 249 22.02 12.01 -9.56
N GLY A 250 21.62 11.46 -8.40
CA GLY A 250 21.55 12.19 -7.14
C GLY A 250 22.92 12.68 -6.65
N HIS A 251 23.98 11.89 -6.83
CA HIS A 251 25.35 12.32 -6.51
C HIS A 251 25.86 13.42 -7.46
N GLU A 252 25.54 13.36 -8.75
CA GLU A 252 25.92 14.41 -9.69
C GLU A 252 25.18 15.74 -9.40
N ALA A 253 23.88 15.68 -9.11
CA ALA A 253 23.10 16.85 -8.72
C ALA A 253 23.56 17.48 -7.39
N GLY A 254 23.94 16.65 -6.41
CA GLY A 254 24.50 17.11 -5.14
C GLY A 254 25.82 17.85 -5.29
N ASN A 255 26.71 17.36 -6.16
CA ASN A 255 27.99 18.01 -6.45
C ASN A 255 27.82 19.37 -7.15
N LEU A 256 26.84 19.50 -8.05
CA LEU A 256 26.51 20.76 -8.71
C LEU A 256 25.96 21.82 -7.75
N LEU A 257 25.18 21.42 -6.75
CA LEU A 257 24.62 22.33 -5.73
C LEU A 257 25.65 22.76 -4.67
N THR A 258 26.70 21.97 -4.44
CA THR A 258 27.83 22.36 -3.57
C THR A 258 28.91 23.17 -4.28
N ALA A 259 28.87 23.22 -5.61
CA ALA A 259 29.81 23.96 -6.45
C ALA A 259 29.32 25.37 -6.84
N SER A 260 28.13 25.78 -6.38
CA SER A 260 27.53 27.12 -6.50
C SER A 260 27.49 27.84 -5.17
#